data_AF-I6R4M5-F1
#
_entry.id   AF-I6R4M5-F1
#
_cell.length_a   1.000
_cell.length_b   1.000
_cell.length_c   1.000
_cell.angle_alpha   90.00
_cell.angle_beta   90.00
_cell.angle_gamma   90.00
#
_symmetry.space_group_name_H-M   'P 1'
#
loop_
_entity.id
_entity.type
_entity.pdbx_description
1 polymer ?
#
loop_
_entity_poly.entity_id
_entity_poly.type
_entity_poly.pdbx_seq_one_letter_code
_entity_poly.pdbx_strand_id
1 'polypeptide(L)' 'AEHEQNASTFAARVVAGTGSDIYSAITGGIGALRGPKHGGANEFAFEVQRRYPSADEAEQDIVRRVAAREVIMGFGHPV' A
#
# COMPACT_ATOMS: atom_id res chain seq x y z
N ALA A 1 -15.42 -1.00 6.86
CA ALA A 1 -14.22 -0.14 6.92
C ALA A 1 -14.26 0.75 5.70
N GLU A 2 -14.19 2.06 5.90
CA GLU A 2 -14.26 3.11 4.87
C GLU A 2 -13.15 4.12 5.18
N HIS A 3 -12.46 4.61 4.16
CA HIS A 3 -11.33 5.54 4.28
C HIS A 3 -11.29 6.49 3.08
N GLU A 4 -12.40 7.23 2.94
CA GLU A 4 -12.66 8.31 1.99
C GLU A 4 -12.27 7.99 0.52
N GLN A 5 -11.47 8.86 -0.12
CA GLN A 5 -11.10 8.77 -1.54
C GLN A 5 -9.71 8.17 -1.74
N ASN A 6 -9.41 7.10 -1.02
CA ASN A 6 -8.22 6.31 -1.30
C ASN A 6 -8.21 5.80 -2.77
N ALA A 7 -7.02 5.44 -3.27
CA ALA A 7 -6.80 5.16 -4.69
C ALA A 7 -7.75 4.11 -5.29
N SER A 8 -8.10 3.06 -4.53
CA SER A 8 -9.05 2.04 -5.01
C SER A 8 -10.50 2.55 -5.07
N THR A 9 -10.92 3.36 -4.09
CA THR A 9 -12.23 4.02 -4.14
C THR A 9 -12.29 4.98 -5.33
N PHE A 10 -11.24 5.76 -5.56
CA PHE A 10 -11.16 6.68 -6.70
C PHE A 10 -11.20 5.92 -8.04
N ALA A 11 -10.43 4.84 -8.19
CA ALA A 11 -10.44 4.01 -9.39
C ALA A 11 -11.82 3.41 -9.68
N ALA A 12 -12.51 2.87 -8.66
CA ALA A 12 -13.87 2.35 -8.81
C ALA A 12 -14.85 3.45 -9.28
N ARG A 13 -14.72 4.68 -8.76
CA ARG A 13 -15.54 5.82 -9.18
C ARG A 13 -15.24 6.28 -10.60
N VAL A 14 -13.99 6.22 -11.06
CA VAL A 14 -13.63 6.55 -12.45
C VAL A 14 -14.33 5.56 -13.41
N VAL A 15 -14.26 4.26 -13.14
CA VAL A 15 -14.92 3.23 -13.96
C VAL A 15 -16.46 3.37 -13.92
N ALA A 16 -17.04 3.60 -12.75
CA ALA A 16 -18.48 3.83 -12.63
C ALA A 16 -18.92 5.13 -13.36
N GLY A 17 -18.08 6.16 -13.33
CA GLY A 17 -18.33 7.45 -13.97
C GLY A 17 -18.45 7.39 -15.50
N THR A 18 -17.98 6.30 -16.13
CA THR A 18 -18.19 6.07 -17.57
C THR A 18 -19.52 5.36 -17.87
N GLY A 19 -20.34 5.04 -16.86
CA GLY A 19 -21.57 4.26 -17.01
C GLY A 19 -21.33 2.75 -17.09
N SER A 20 -20.15 2.25 -16.70
CA SER A 20 -19.87 0.81 -16.63
C SER A 20 -20.66 0.12 -15.53
N ASP A 21 -20.82 -1.21 -15.64
CA ASP A 21 -21.46 -2.02 -14.61
C ASP A 21 -20.65 -2.09 -13.30
N ILE A 22 -21.34 -2.48 -12.22
CA ILE A 22 -20.77 -2.53 -10.87
C ILE A 22 -19.63 -3.55 -10.73
N TYR A 23 -19.66 -4.67 -11.47
CA TYR A 23 -18.60 -5.66 -11.40
C TYR A 23 -17.31 -5.12 -12.00
N SER A 24 -17.39 -4.44 -13.15
CA SER A 24 -16.25 -3.75 -13.75
C SER A 24 -15.65 -2.70 -12.82
N ALA A 25 -16.48 -1.90 -12.13
CA ALA A 25 -16.01 -0.91 -11.16
C ALA A 25 -15.30 -1.54 -9.96
N ILE A 26 -15.85 -2.64 -9.42
CA ILE A 26 -15.23 -3.41 -8.33
C ILE A 26 -13.90 -4.02 -8.79
N THR A 27 -13.85 -4.62 -9.98
CA THR A 27 -12.61 -5.20 -10.53
C THR A 27 -11.52 -4.14 -10.68
N GLY A 28 -11.85 -2.94 -11.17
CA GLY A 28 -10.92 -1.81 -11.23
C GLY A 28 -10.40 -1.38 -9.85
N GLY A 29 -11.30 -1.29 -8.86
CA GLY A 29 -10.94 -1.00 -7.48
C GLY A 29 -10.01 -2.05 -6.86
N ILE A 30 -10.27 -3.34 -7.08
CA ILE A 30 -9.42 -4.45 -6.61
C ILE A 30 -8.02 -4.37 -7.25
N GLY A 31 -7.96 -4.07 -8.56
CA GLY A 31 -6.69 -3.90 -9.27
C GLY A 31 -5.83 -2.80 -8.66
N ALA A 32 -6.43 -1.65 -8.32
CA ALA A 32 -5.75 -0.56 -7.64
C ALA A 32 -5.35 -0.92 -6.19
N LEU A 33 -6.22 -1.64 -5.47
CA LEU A 33 -5.94 -2.08 -4.09
C LEU A 33 -4.76 -3.05 -4.01
N ARG A 34 -4.60 -3.94 -4.99
CA ARG A 34 -3.49 -4.90 -5.05
C ARG A 34 -2.10 -4.23 -5.14
N GLY A 35 -2.02 -2.97 -5.55
CA GLY A 35 -0.74 -2.28 -5.71
C GLY A 35 0.08 -2.22 -4.41
N PRO A 36 1.42 -2.35 -4.47
CA PRO A 36 2.30 -2.36 -3.29
C PRO A 36 2.34 -1.03 -2.52
N LYS A 37 1.86 0.05 -3.14
CA LYS A 37 1.72 1.38 -2.53
C LYS A 37 0.32 1.67 -2.00
N HIS A 38 -0.58 0.68 -2.05
CA HIS A 38 -1.94 0.78 -1.55
C HIS A 38 -2.24 -0.42 -0.62
N GLY A 39 -3.25 -1.22 -0.90
CA GLY A 39 -3.63 -2.38 -0.07
C GLY A 39 -2.58 -3.49 -0.01
N GLY A 40 -1.76 -3.65 -1.05
CA GLY A 40 -0.65 -4.63 -1.06
C GLY A 40 0.50 -4.27 -0.10
N ALA A 41 0.50 -3.09 0.52
CA ALA A 41 1.54 -2.69 1.47
C ALA A 41 1.58 -3.58 2.72
N ASN A 42 0.49 -4.27 3.07
CA ASN A 42 0.42 -5.17 4.22
C ASN A 42 1.35 -6.39 4.09
N GLU A 43 1.36 -7.05 2.93
CA GLU A 43 2.24 -8.18 2.63
C GLU A 43 3.71 -7.73 2.71
N PHE A 44 4.01 -6.55 2.16
CA PHE A 44 5.36 -5.99 2.25
C PHE A 44 5.77 -5.63 3.67
N ALA A 45 4.86 -5.12 4.50
CA ALA A 45 5.14 -4.84 5.90
C ALA A 45 5.49 -6.12 6.67
N PHE A 46 4.81 -7.24 6.38
CA PHE A 46 5.12 -8.54 6.96
C PHE A 46 6.49 -9.07 6.50
N GLU A 47 6.82 -8.94 5.21
CA GLU A 47 8.15 -9.31 4.70
C GLU A 47 9.29 -8.49 5.33
N VAL A 48 9.06 -7.20 5.58
CA VAL A 48 10.03 -6.35 6.29
C VAL A 48 10.22 -6.82 7.73
N GLN A 49 9.13 -7.15 8.43
CA GLN A 49 9.22 -7.66 9.82
C GLN A 49 9.96 -9.00 9.89
N ARG A 50 9.74 -9.90 8.93
CA ARG A 50 10.41 -11.21 8.88
C ARG A 50 11.88 -11.16 8.51
N ARG A 51 12.37 -10.02 8.01
CA ARG A 51 13.76 -9.87 7.57
C ARG A 51 14.76 -9.94 8.72
N TYR A 52 14.34 -9.54 9.93
CA TYR A 52 15.26 -9.37 11.06
C TYR A 52 15.00 -10.43 12.13
N PRO A 53 16.04 -11.13 12.60
CA PRO A 53 15.92 -12.09 13.70
C PRO A 53 15.85 -11.42 15.08
N SER A 54 16.21 -10.12 15.19
CA SER A 54 16.17 -9.35 16.43
C SER A 54 15.79 -7.89 16.18
N ALA A 55 15.36 -7.19 17.24
CA ALA A 55 15.05 -5.77 17.19
C ALA A 55 16.30 -4.91 16.92
N ASP A 56 17.46 -5.29 17.48
CA ASP A 56 18.73 -4.56 17.32
C ASP A 56 19.20 -4.57 15.86
N GLU A 57 19.07 -5.70 15.16
CA GLU A 57 19.39 -5.78 13.73
C GLU A 57 18.44 -4.96 12.87
N ALA A 58 17.15 -4.94 13.23
CA ALA A 58 16.16 -4.12 12.55
C ALA A 58 16.48 -2.62 12.69
N GLU A 59 16.81 -2.16 13.90
CA GLU A 59 17.16 -0.76 14.16
C GLU A 59 18.37 -0.33 13.33
N GLN A 60 19.44 -1.13 13.33
CA GLN A 60 20.66 -0.84 12.57
C GLN A 60 20.39 -0.72 11.06
N ASP A 61 19.58 -1.62 10.48
CA ASP A 61 19.26 -1.55 9.05
C ASP A 61 18.37 -0.34 8.72
N ILE A 62 17.34 -0.08 9.54
CA ILE A 62 16.44 1.06 9.31
C ILE A 62 17.20 2.38 9.39
N VAL A 63 18.07 2.58 10.39
CA VAL A 63 18.89 3.80 10.51
C VAL A 63 19.77 3.98 9.27
N ARG A 64 20.41 2.91 8.80
CA ARG A 64 21.24 2.94 7.57
C ARG A 64 20.43 3.34 6.33
N ARG A 65 19.23 2.78 6.16
CA ARG A 65 18.34 3.08 5.02
C ARG A 65 17.83 4.51 5.04
N VAL A 66 17.47 5.02 6.21
CA VAL A 66 17.06 6.42 6.38
C VAL A 66 18.21 7.35 6.02
N ALA A 67 19.43 7.06 6.49
CA ALA A 67 20.63 7.83 6.12
C ALA A 67 20.90 7.80 4.61
N ALA A 68 20.62 6.68 3.95
CA ALA A 68 20.70 6.51 2.49
C ALA A 68 19.49 7.07 1.72
N ARG A 69 18.49 7.64 2.41
CA ARG A 69 17.22 8.14 1.83
C ARG A 69 16.44 7.09 1.06
N GLU A 70 16.54 5.83 1.47
CA GLU A 70 15.71 4.76 0.93
C GLU A 70 14.27 4.85 1.46
N VAL A 71 13.31 4.38 0.67
CA VAL A 71 11.90 4.30 1.09
C VAL A 71 11.73 3.14 2.08
N ILE A 72 11.21 3.45 3.27
CA ILE A 72 10.85 2.44 4.27
C ILE A 72 9.42 1.98 4.00
N MET A 73 9.28 0.79 3.40
CA MET A 73 7.98 0.18 3.12
C MET A 73 7.18 -0.03 4.41
N GLY A 74 5.88 0.26 4.38
CA GLY A 74 4.98 0.23 5.54
C GLY A 74 4.86 1.57 6.29
N PHE A 75 5.64 2.59 5.89
CA PHE A 75 5.57 3.95 6.43
C PHE A 75 5.33 4.98 5.33
N GLY A 76 4.73 6.11 5.69
CA GLY A 76 4.35 7.19 4.77
C GLY A 76 2.93 6.98 4.23
N HIS A 77 1.96 7.71 4.80
CA HIS A 77 0.57 7.68 4.35
C HIS A 77 0.27 9.00 3.62
N PRO A 78 0.04 8.98 2.30
CA PRO A 78 -0.68 10.07 1.66
C PRO A 78 -2.14 9.94 2.09
N VAL A 79 -2.59 10.81 2.99
CA VAL A 79 -4.02 10.93 3.32
C VAL A 79 -4.71 11.69 2.20
#